data_AF-A0A1X2J2L9-F1
#
_entry.id   AF-A0A1X2J2L9-F1
#
_cell.length_a   1.000
_cell.length_b   1.000
_cell.length_c   1.000
_cell.angle_alpha   90.00
_cell.angle_beta   90.00
_cell.angle_gamma   90.00
#
_symmetry.space_group_name_H-M   'P 1'
#
loop_
_entity.id
_entity.type
_entity.pdbx_description
1 polymer ?
#
loop_
_entity_poly.entity_id
_entity_poly.type
_entity_poly.pdbx_seq_one_letter_code
_entity_poly.pdbx_strand_id
1 'polypeptide(L)'
;MISSLMGISLFGIKCKYKKANDIQNYISLLTYLMFRRFVHSNSVLEHYKTIDDLKNGLNKFIPEEVINYVENGQNPDLFTQAFVSRTATENQFTNGKIQAVDNFRSLLSDEFAKSFPDLYENNNDLDSPYIDQQQQETQQAQGQQESSAPSSSTSTSI
;
A
#
# COMPACT_ATOMS: atom_id res chain seq x y z
N MET A 1 -7.65 7.54 87.60
CA MET A 1 -7.79 8.66 86.64
C MET A 1 -6.68 8.65 85.57
N ILE A 2 -5.40 8.47 85.92
CA ILE A 2 -4.26 8.52 84.99
C ILE A 2 -4.23 7.35 83.97
N SER A 3 -4.63 6.14 84.38
CA SER A 3 -4.65 4.95 83.51
C SER A 3 -5.67 5.03 82.36
N SER A 4 -6.76 5.79 82.55
CA SER A 4 -7.82 5.95 81.54
C SER A 4 -7.41 6.92 80.42
N LEU A 5 -6.71 8.01 80.77
CA LEU A 5 -6.16 8.96 79.78
C LEU A 5 -5.08 8.32 78.88
N MET A 6 -4.28 7.42 79.43
CA MET A 6 -3.20 6.75 78.68
C MET A 6 -3.75 5.78 77.62
N GLY A 7 -4.83 5.07 77.91
CA GLY A 7 -5.51 4.17 76.97
C GLY A 7 -6.14 4.90 75.77
N ILE A 8 -6.78 6.05 76.00
CA ILE A 8 -7.39 6.89 74.95
C ILE A 8 -6.31 7.48 74.03
N SER A 9 -5.18 7.91 74.59
CA SER A 9 -4.03 8.40 73.83
C SER A 9 -3.40 7.30 72.95
N LEU A 10 -3.20 6.10 73.50
CA LEU A 10 -2.67 4.95 72.74
C LEU A 10 -3.60 4.48 71.62
N PHE A 11 -4.92 4.45 71.86
CA PHE A 11 -5.89 4.09 70.82
C PHE A 11 -5.92 5.12 69.69
N GLY A 12 -5.87 6.42 70.02
CA GLY A 12 -5.75 7.50 69.04
C GLY A 12 -4.48 7.41 68.18
N ILE A 13 -3.34 7.04 68.79
CA ILE A 13 -2.08 6.82 68.07
C ILE A 13 -2.15 5.56 67.18
N LYS A 14 -2.72 4.45 67.67
CA LYS A 14 -2.93 3.22 66.89
C LYS A 14 -3.87 3.43 65.70
N CYS A 15 -4.96 4.17 65.89
CA CYS A 15 -5.89 4.53 64.82
C CYS A 15 -5.25 5.47 63.79
N LYS A 16 -4.46 6.46 64.23
CA LYS A 16 -3.67 7.33 63.32
C LYS A 16 -2.64 6.52 62.52
N TYR A 17 -1.94 5.58 63.15
CA TYR A 17 -0.96 4.71 62.50
C TYR A 17 -1.60 3.76 61.49
N LYS A 18 -2.75 3.16 61.83
CA LYS A 18 -3.56 2.33 60.93
C LYS A 18 -3.99 3.13 59.69
N LYS A 19 -4.56 4.33 59.89
CA LYS A 19 -4.99 5.21 58.81
C LYS A 19 -3.83 5.68 57.93
N ALA A 20 -2.68 6.00 58.52
CA ALA A 20 -1.47 6.36 57.77
C ALA A 20 -0.95 5.18 56.93
N ASN A 21 -0.94 3.97 57.46
CA ASN A 21 -0.53 2.77 56.73
C ASN A 21 -1.52 2.43 55.59
N ASP A 22 -2.82 2.57 55.81
CA ASP A 22 -3.83 2.35 54.76
C ASP A 22 -3.67 3.37 53.62
N ILE A 23 -3.36 4.63 53.93
CA ILE A 23 -3.05 5.67 52.92
C ILE A 23 -1.76 5.33 52.16
N GLN A 24 -0.69 4.92 52.85
CA GLN A 24 0.56 4.54 52.21
C GLN A 24 0.42 3.33 51.29
N ASN A 25 -0.38 2.33 51.69
CA ASN A 25 -0.70 1.20 50.82
C ASN A 25 -1.48 1.61 49.57
N TYR A 26 -2.46 2.53 49.71
CA TYR A 26 -3.20 3.06 48.56
C TYR A 26 -2.30 3.86 47.61
N ILE A 27 -1.41 4.70 48.14
CA ILE A 27 -0.42 5.44 47.35
C ILE A 27 0.51 4.45 46.62
N SER A 28 1.07 3.46 47.32
CA SER A 28 1.94 2.46 46.70
C SER A 28 1.25 1.68 45.60
N LEU A 29 -0.01 1.27 45.80
CA LEU A 29 -0.80 0.53 44.82
C LEU A 29 -1.16 1.40 43.61
N LEU A 30 -1.47 2.68 43.82
CA LEU A 30 -1.78 3.64 42.77
C LEU A 30 -0.54 4.02 41.95
N THR A 31 0.61 4.22 42.60
CA THR A 31 1.91 4.42 41.93
C THR A 31 2.29 3.20 41.10
N TYR A 32 2.10 1.99 41.62
CA TYR A 32 2.34 0.75 40.87
C TYR A 32 1.40 0.61 39.67
N LEU A 33 0.10 0.86 39.82
CA LEU A 33 -0.87 0.82 38.72
C LEU A 33 -0.56 1.85 37.62
N MET A 34 -0.21 3.08 38.01
CA MET A 34 0.19 4.14 37.09
C MET A 34 1.49 3.78 36.36
N PHE A 35 2.49 3.27 37.08
CA PHE A 35 3.76 2.82 36.50
C PHE A 35 3.54 1.62 35.55
N ARG A 36 2.73 0.64 35.94
CA ARG A 36 2.39 -0.52 35.10
C ARG A 36 1.70 -0.12 33.81
N ARG A 37 0.81 0.89 33.86
CA ARG A 37 0.14 1.42 32.67
C ARG A 37 1.10 2.21 31.77
N PHE A 38 2.05 2.94 32.36
CA PHE A 38 3.11 3.62 31.63
C PHE A 38 4.03 2.65 30.89
N VAL A 39 4.44 1.54 31.52
CA VAL A 39 5.24 0.49 30.87
C VAL A 39 4.52 -0.08 29.63
N HIS A 40 3.19 -0.24 29.67
CA HIS A 40 2.41 -0.66 28.50
C HIS A 40 2.38 0.40 27.38
N SER A 41 2.37 1.69 27.70
CA SER A 41 2.49 2.74 26.66
C SER A 41 3.84 2.70 25.97
N ASN A 42 4.92 2.37 26.69
CA ASN A 42 6.25 2.25 26.10
C ASN A 42 6.32 1.12 25.06
N SER A 43 5.58 0.01 25.22
CA SER A 43 5.58 -1.04 24.19
C SER A 43 4.99 -0.56 22.86
N VAL A 44 3.98 0.31 22.88
CA VAL A 44 3.40 0.89 21.65
C VAL A 44 4.41 1.80 20.95
N LEU A 45 5.18 2.58 21.72
CA LEU A 45 6.23 3.44 21.19
C LEU A 45 7.35 2.61 20.53
N GLU A 46 7.76 1.51 21.16
CA GLU A 46 8.76 0.61 20.57
C GLU A 46 8.24 -0.02 19.26
N HIS A 47 6.99 -0.45 19.21
CA HIS A 47 6.40 -0.95 17.96
C HIS A 47 6.34 0.12 16.86
N TYR A 48 6.04 1.37 17.21
CA TYR A 48 6.03 2.47 16.24
C TYR A 48 7.44 2.73 15.67
N LYS A 49 8.48 2.71 16.52
CA LYS A 49 9.87 2.82 16.06
C LYS A 49 10.24 1.72 15.06
N THR A 50 9.89 0.47 15.38
CA THR A 50 10.12 -0.65 14.47
C THR A 50 9.43 -0.44 13.12
N ILE A 51 8.20 0.07 13.10
CA ILE A 51 7.46 0.35 11.85
C ILE A 51 8.16 1.47 11.05
N ASP A 52 8.64 2.52 11.71
CA ASP A 52 9.34 3.63 11.05
C ASP A 52 10.70 3.20 10.48
N ASP A 53 11.42 2.31 11.16
CA ASP A 53 12.65 1.72 10.63
C ASP A 53 12.38 0.87 9.37
N LEU A 54 11.29 0.08 9.39
CA LEU A 54 10.87 -0.76 8.27
C LEU A 54 10.41 0.06 7.06
N LYS A 55 9.82 1.24 7.28
CA LYS A 55 9.41 2.16 6.21
C LYS A 55 10.57 2.48 5.27
N ASN A 56 11.77 2.68 5.79
CA ASN A 56 12.95 3.00 4.98
C ASN A 56 13.37 1.85 4.05
N GLY A 57 12.97 0.60 4.36
CA GLY A 57 13.17 -0.55 3.50
C GLY A 57 12.10 -0.73 2.41
N LEU A 58 10.99 0.03 2.48
CA LEU A 58 9.88 -0.08 1.54
C LEU A 58 9.95 1.02 0.47
N ASN A 59 10.52 0.69 -0.68
CA ASN A 59 10.48 1.55 -1.88
C ASN A 59 9.30 1.12 -2.78
N LYS A 60 8.07 1.47 -2.37
CA LYS A 60 6.86 1.23 -3.18
C LYS A 60 6.15 2.55 -3.44
N PHE A 61 5.87 2.80 -4.72
CA PHE A 61 5.06 3.93 -5.15
C PHE A 61 3.57 3.62 -4.91
N ILE A 62 2.86 4.57 -4.31
CA ILE A 62 1.43 4.48 -4.03
C ILE A 62 0.76 5.65 -4.76
N PRO A 63 -0.26 5.41 -5.60
CA PRO A 63 -1.00 6.49 -6.25
C PRO A 63 -1.71 7.39 -5.24
N GLU A 64 -1.72 8.70 -5.48
CA GLU A 64 -2.40 9.70 -4.64
C GLU A 64 -3.91 9.43 -4.55
N GLU A 65 -4.51 8.88 -5.59
CA GLU A 65 -5.91 8.48 -5.59
C GLU A 65 -6.20 7.43 -4.52
N VAL A 66 -5.31 6.47 -4.30
CA VAL A 66 -5.48 5.45 -3.25
C VAL A 66 -5.40 6.09 -1.86
N ILE A 67 -4.51 7.07 -1.68
CA ILE A 67 -4.39 7.83 -0.43
C ILE A 67 -5.70 8.56 -0.12
N ASN A 68 -6.28 9.24 -1.12
CA ASN A 68 -7.58 9.90 -0.99
C ASN A 68 -8.71 8.96 -0.56
N TYR A 69 -8.71 7.70 -1.02
CA TYR A 69 -9.70 6.71 -0.57
C TYR A 69 -9.55 6.42 0.93
N VAL A 70 -8.31 6.24 1.40
CA VAL A 70 -8.02 6.00 2.82
C VAL A 70 -8.38 7.21 3.68
N GLU A 71 -8.04 8.43 3.24
CA GLU A 71 -8.37 9.67 3.96
C GLU A 71 -9.88 9.88 4.12
N ASN A 72 -10.66 9.47 3.13
CA ASN A 72 -12.13 9.54 3.17
C ASN A 72 -12.78 8.34 3.87
N GLY A 73 -12.00 7.40 4.43
CA GLY A 73 -12.52 6.21 5.10
C GLY A 73 -13.13 5.16 4.16
N GLN A 74 -12.81 5.22 2.87
CA GLN A 74 -13.26 4.25 1.86
C GLN A 74 -12.26 3.09 1.74
N ASN A 75 -12.75 1.94 1.27
CA ASN A 75 -11.88 0.79 1.00
C ASN A 75 -10.99 1.08 -0.23
N PRO A 76 -9.64 1.09 -0.12
CA PRO A 76 -8.74 1.29 -1.25
C PRO A 76 -8.87 0.21 -2.34
N ASP A 77 -9.42 -0.97 -2.04
CA ASP A 77 -9.67 -2.01 -3.04
C ASP A 77 -10.68 -1.57 -4.11
N LEU A 78 -11.59 -0.64 -3.77
CA LEU A 78 -12.55 -0.07 -4.71
C LEU A 78 -11.86 0.70 -5.85
N PHE A 79 -10.76 1.41 -5.54
CA PHE A 79 -9.96 2.06 -6.56
C PHE A 79 -9.38 1.01 -7.53
N THR A 80 -8.81 -0.06 -6.99
CA THR A 80 -8.23 -1.15 -7.81
C THR A 80 -9.29 -1.81 -8.69
N GLN A 81 -10.47 -2.10 -8.13
CA GLN A 81 -11.58 -2.68 -8.88
C GLN A 81 -12.05 -1.77 -10.01
N ALA A 82 -12.25 -0.48 -9.72
CA ALA A 82 -12.66 0.51 -10.71
C ALA A 82 -11.61 0.69 -11.81
N PHE A 83 -10.33 0.72 -11.44
CA PHE A 83 -9.21 0.83 -12.36
C PHE A 83 -9.17 -0.35 -13.33
N VAL A 84 -9.18 -1.60 -12.80
CA VAL A 84 -9.18 -2.81 -13.64
C VAL A 84 -10.41 -2.86 -14.55
N SER A 85 -11.59 -2.55 -14.03
CA SER A 85 -12.83 -2.54 -14.82
C SER A 85 -12.79 -1.51 -15.95
N ARG A 86 -12.23 -0.32 -15.68
CA ARG A 86 -12.08 0.74 -16.68
C ARG A 86 -11.07 0.33 -17.74
N THR A 87 -9.89 -0.16 -17.35
CA THR A 87 -8.86 -0.64 -18.28
C THR A 87 -9.38 -1.76 -19.17
N ALA A 88 -10.14 -2.72 -18.62
CA ALA A 88 -10.74 -3.79 -19.41
C ALA A 88 -11.73 -3.25 -20.46
N THR A 89 -12.59 -2.32 -20.05
CA THR A 89 -13.56 -1.67 -20.95
C THR A 89 -12.85 -0.88 -22.05
N GLU A 90 -11.82 -0.12 -21.68
CA GLU A 90 -11.05 0.72 -22.60
C GLU A 90 -10.24 -0.12 -23.61
N ASN A 91 -9.67 -1.24 -23.16
CA ASN A 91 -8.99 -2.19 -24.03
C ASN A 91 -9.96 -2.82 -25.05
N GLN A 92 -11.15 -3.26 -24.59
CA GLN A 92 -12.17 -3.81 -25.49
C GLN A 92 -12.65 -2.77 -26.51
N PHE A 93 -12.91 -1.55 -26.05
CA PHE A 93 -13.33 -0.45 -26.90
C PHE A 93 -12.28 -0.10 -27.95
N THR A 94 -11.01 -0.07 -27.56
CA THR A 94 -9.88 0.20 -28.47
C THR A 94 -9.74 -0.91 -29.51
N ASN A 95 -9.81 -2.18 -29.09
CA ASN A 95 -9.80 -3.31 -30.02
C ASN A 95 -10.99 -3.27 -31.00
N GLY A 96 -12.17 -2.86 -30.54
CA GLY A 96 -13.33 -2.66 -31.42
C GLY A 96 -13.12 -1.56 -32.46
N LYS A 97 -12.46 -0.45 -32.08
CA LYS A 97 -12.09 0.61 -33.04
C LYS A 97 -11.10 0.12 -34.10
N ILE A 98 -10.06 -0.60 -33.68
CA ILE A 98 -9.06 -1.17 -34.60
C ILE A 98 -9.75 -2.08 -35.61
N GLN A 99 -10.57 -3.02 -35.14
CA GLN A 99 -11.33 -3.92 -36.01
C GLN A 99 -12.27 -3.19 -36.96
N ALA A 100 -12.96 -2.14 -36.50
CA ALA A 100 -13.85 -1.36 -37.36
C ALA A 100 -13.10 -0.63 -38.48
N VAL A 101 -11.92 -0.08 -38.17
CA VAL A 101 -11.05 0.58 -39.15
C VAL A 101 -10.49 -0.43 -40.14
N ASP A 102 -10.01 -1.58 -39.67
CA ASP A 102 -9.49 -2.64 -40.53
C ASP A 102 -10.55 -3.16 -41.50
N ASN A 103 -11.76 -3.41 -40.98
CA ASN A 103 -12.88 -3.84 -41.81
C ASN A 103 -13.28 -2.78 -42.85
N PHE A 104 -13.30 -1.50 -42.44
CA PHE A 104 -13.57 -0.39 -43.35
C PHE A 104 -12.50 -0.31 -44.46
N ARG A 105 -11.22 -0.45 -44.10
CA ARG A 105 -10.10 -0.46 -45.05
C ARG A 105 -10.25 -1.58 -46.08
N SER A 106 -10.53 -2.80 -45.62
CA SER A 106 -10.71 -3.96 -46.49
C SER A 106 -11.90 -3.78 -47.44
N LEU A 107 -13.06 -3.35 -46.93
CA LEU A 107 -14.24 -3.10 -47.76
C LEU A 107 -13.99 -2.00 -48.80
N LEU A 108 -13.34 -0.92 -48.39
CA LEU A 108 -13.01 0.19 -49.29
C LEU A 108 -12.01 -0.25 -50.36
N SER A 109 -11.01 -1.05 -49.98
CA SER A 109 -10.02 -1.64 -50.87
C SER A 109 -10.68 -2.52 -51.94
N ASP A 110 -11.60 -3.38 -51.53
CA ASP A 110 -12.35 -4.26 -52.42
C ASP A 110 -13.20 -3.48 -53.44
N GLU A 111 -13.88 -2.42 -53.01
CA GLU A 111 -14.69 -1.58 -53.91
C GLU A 111 -13.84 -0.74 -54.87
N PHE A 112 -12.67 -0.26 -54.43
CA PHE A 112 -11.73 0.42 -55.32
C PHE A 112 -11.12 -0.52 -56.35
N ALA A 113 -10.76 -1.75 -55.97
CA ALA A 113 -10.24 -2.75 -56.90
C ALA A 113 -11.27 -3.10 -58.00
N LYS A 114 -12.57 -3.15 -57.65
CA LYS A 114 -13.65 -3.38 -58.63
C LYS A 114 -13.87 -2.19 -59.57
N SER A 115 -13.79 -0.97 -59.07
CA SER A 115 -14.11 0.24 -59.83
C SER A 115 -12.94 0.77 -60.66
N PHE A 116 -11.70 0.54 -60.23
CA PHE A 116 -10.47 1.03 -60.89
C PHE A 116 -9.37 -0.04 -60.95
N PRO A 117 -9.54 -1.08 -61.80
CA PRO A 117 -8.58 -2.19 -61.89
C PRO A 117 -7.17 -1.75 -62.28
N ASP A 118 -7.03 -0.76 -63.18
CA ASP A 118 -5.73 -0.28 -63.67
C ASP A 118 -4.88 0.43 -62.60
N LEU A 119 -5.52 0.98 -61.56
CA LEU A 119 -4.83 1.64 -60.44
C LEU A 119 -4.40 0.64 -59.37
N TYR A 120 -5.14 -0.46 -59.18
CA TYR A 120 -4.92 -1.38 -58.07
C TYR A 120 -3.73 -2.33 -58.28
N GLU A 121 -3.40 -2.69 -59.52
CA GLU A 121 -2.25 -3.57 -59.82
C GLU A 121 -0.90 -3.00 -59.33
N ASN A 122 -0.80 -1.68 -59.14
CA ASN A 122 0.42 -1.00 -58.70
C ASN A 122 0.47 -0.69 -57.17
N ASN A 123 -0.59 -1.00 -56.41
CA ASN A 123 -0.75 -0.53 -55.01
C ASN A 123 -0.63 -1.65 -53.95
N ASN A 124 0.00 -2.78 -54.27
CA ASN A 124 0.19 -3.91 -53.34
C ASN A 124 0.97 -3.56 -52.05
N ASP A 125 1.58 -2.37 -51.96
CA ASP A 125 2.29 -1.89 -50.78
C ASP A 125 1.38 -1.34 -49.67
N LEU A 126 0.09 -1.04 -49.96
CA LEU A 126 -0.84 -0.46 -48.98
C LEU A 126 -1.34 -1.47 -47.93
N ASP A 127 -1.22 -2.78 -48.21
CA ASP A 127 -1.66 -3.83 -47.29
C ASP A 127 -0.59 -4.27 -46.28
N SER A 128 0.61 -3.68 -46.33
CA SER A 128 1.62 -3.94 -45.33
C SER A 128 1.08 -3.58 -43.94
N PRO A 129 1.05 -4.52 -42.98
CA PRO A 129 0.63 -4.20 -41.62
C PRO A 129 1.60 -3.15 -41.08
N TYR A 130 1.11 -1.92 -40.94
CA TYR A 130 1.83 -0.88 -40.23
C TYR A 130 1.89 -1.31 -38.75
N ILE A 131 3.00 -1.98 -38.40
CA ILE A 131 3.33 -2.28 -37.01
C ILE A 131 3.68 -0.95 -36.37
N ASP A 132 2.73 -0.38 -35.64
CA ASP A 132 3.02 0.74 -34.75
C ASP A 132 4.11 0.31 -33.77
N GLN A 133 5.30 0.91 -33.88
CA GLN A 133 6.39 0.77 -32.91
C GLN A 133 6.08 1.45 -31.56
N GLN A 134 4.81 1.76 -31.27
CA GLN A 134 4.39 2.41 -30.02
C GLN A 134 4.16 1.43 -28.85
N GLN A 135 4.72 0.22 -28.91
CA GLN A 135 4.67 -0.72 -27.77
C GLN A 135 5.82 -0.54 -26.75
N GLN A 136 6.71 0.45 -26.90
CA GLN A 136 7.85 0.61 -25.98
C GLN A 136 7.61 1.47 -24.73
N GLU A 137 6.48 2.17 -24.57
CA GLU A 137 6.26 2.94 -23.32
C GLU A 137 5.35 2.27 -22.28
N THR A 138 4.62 1.19 -22.60
CA THR A 138 3.72 0.53 -21.63
C THR A 138 4.32 -0.71 -20.96
N GLN A 139 5.47 -1.22 -21.41
CA GLN A 139 6.09 -2.43 -20.84
C GLN A 139 7.21 -2.17 -19.80
N GLN A 140 7.61 -0.92 -19.56
CA GLN A 140 8.68 -0.61 -18.59
C GLN A 140 8.22 -0.42 -17.13
N ALA A 141 6.92 -0.56 -16.83
CA ALA A 141 6.41 -0.49 -15.45
C ALA A 141 6.09 -1.86 -14.81
N GLN A 142 6.25 -2.97 -15.54
CA GLN A 142 5.96 -4.31 -15.04
C GLN A 142 7.15 -5.24 -15.27
N GLY A 143 8.20 -5.10 -14.44
CA GLY A 143 9.33 -6.03 -14.51
C GLY A 143 10.60 -5.60 -13.81
N GLN A 144 10.55 -5.13 -12.57
CA GLN A 144 11.74 -5.13 -11.70
C GLN A 144 11.35 -5.50 -10.27
N GLN A 145 11.35 -6.80 -9.98
CA GLN A 145 11.90 -7.40 -8.76
C GLN A 145 11.77 -8.93 -8.85
N GLU A 146 12.70 -9.58 -9.56
CA GLU A 146 13.12 -10.94 -9.18
C GLU A 146 14.52 -11.29 -9.71
N SER A 147 15.36 -11.71 -8.77
CA SER A 147 16.66 -12.39 -8.90
C SER A 147 17.90 -11.58 -9.34
N SER A 148 18.80 -11.37 -8.38
CA SER A 148 20.24 -11.43 -8.66
C SER A 148 20.94 -12.18 -7.51
N ALA A 149 21.24 -13.45 -7.75
CA ALA A 149 22.32 -14.17 -7.07
C ALA A 149 23.53 -14.14 -8.02
N PRO A 150 24.75 -13.82 -7.58
CA PRO A 150 25.90 -13.75 -8.49
C PRO A 150 26.49 -15.14 -8.68
N SER A 151 26.46 -15.66 -9.91
CA SER A 151 27.31 -16.79 -10.30
C SER A 151 28.71 -16.28 -10.66
N SER A 152 29.67 -16.72 -9.87
CA SER A 152 31.10 -16.55 -10.09
C SER A 152 31.57 -17.29 -11.34
N SER A 153 32.24 -16.60 -12.26
CA SER A 153 33.31 -17.20 -13.06
C SER A 153 34.34 -16.15 -13.45
N THR A 154 35.45 -16.15 -12.72
CA THR A 154 36.70 -15.47 -13.06
C THR A 154 37.44 -16.35 -14.07
N SER A 155 37.64 -15.87 -15.29
CA SER A 155 38.68 -16.37 -16.20
C SER A 155 39.73 -15.29 -16.35
N THR A 156 40.87 -15.50 -15.69
CA THR A 156 42.11 -14.75 -15.88
C THR A 156 42.96 -15.50 -16.89
N SER A 157 43.21 -14.87 -18.04
CA SER A 157 44.23 -15.32 -19.00
C SER A 157 45.62 -14.95 -18.50
N ILE A 158 46.53 -15.92 -18.54
CA ILE A 158 47.99 -15.73 -18.58
C ILE A 158 48.40 -15.65 -20.05
#